data_AF-A0A6N0ZDX1-F1
#
_entry.id   AF-A0A6N0ZDX1-F1
#
_cell.length_a   1.000
_cell.length_b   1.000
_cell.length_c   1.000
_cell.angle_alpha   90.00
_cell.angle_beta   90.00
_cell.angle_gamma   90.00
#
_symmetry.space_group_name_H-M   'P 1'
#
loop_
_entity.id
_entity.type
_entity.pdbx_description
1 polymer ?
#
loop_
_entity_poly.entity_id
_entity_poly.type
_entity_poly.pdbx_seq_one_letter_code
_entity_poly.pdbx_strand_id
1 'polypeptide(L)'
;MVDHTVPIIMLIVVLAVVALAFAASCRRGAGTEHAGWQRPGSSTRGTLAAAGALQVAAFAALACGLLAARAAVAGDLPACLRRAAEQAPRDVLLAVRPSDEELLARLVYAEARSTGFADDPRVARAIAWGAMNRVRLAEVSASARRRYGSGVAGVVFQPQQFNPAVSRRSPFAADFLCPQDAAAWRLAVEAAGMALRGHDNPLLDTAWERRHGLSLVVNFYYPRSAQARGPLAPWEGSPGLRFIGEPESADLPPAGRVRFYRLEQPPADLVPAARRSSPPPAGGR
;
A
#
# COMPACT_ATOMS: atom_id res chain seq x y z
N MET A 1 -20.31 7.74 -19.18
CA MET A 1 -19.02 8.24 -18.64
C MET A 1 -19.15 9.75 -18.54
N VAL A 2 -19.56 10.25 -17.36
CA VAL A 2 -19.75 11.70 -17.15
C VAL A 2 -18.38 12.27 -16.82
N ASP A 3 -17.91 13.18 -17.66
CA ASP A 3 -16.60 13.81 -17.54
C ASP A 3 -16.60 14.78 -16.35
N HIS A 4 -16.14 14.32 -15.18
CA HIS A 4 -16.08 15.10 -13.95
C HIS A 4 -15.05 16.24 -14.00
N THR A 5 -14.31 16.36 -15.09
CA THR A 5 -13.33 17.43 -15.32
C THR A 5 -14.02 18.75 -15.69
N VAL A 6 -15.14 18.69 -16.40
CA VAL A 6 -15.94 19.86 -16.81
C VAL A 6 -16.56 20.62 -15.63
N PRO A 7 -17.23 19.97 -14.64
CA PRO A 7 -17.81 20.69 -13.50
C PRO A 7 -16.75 21.33 -12.60
N ILE A 8 -15.53 20.77 -12.53
CA ILE A 8 -14.43 21.32 -11.73
C ILE A 8 -13.88 22.60 -12.38
N ILE A 9 -13.66 22.58 -13.69
CA ILE A 9 -13.22 23.79 -14.42
C ILE A 9 -14.30 24.87 -14.35
N MET A 10 -15.58 24.50 -14.49
CA MET A 10 -16.69 25.43 -14.33
C MET A 10 -16.73 26.06 -12.94
N LEU A 11 -16.51 25.27 -11.88
CA LEU A 11 -16.46 25.77 -10.51
C LEU A 11 -15.31 26.77 -10.32
N ILE A 12 -14.13 26.50 -10.87
CA ILE A 12 -12.97 27.39 -10.80
C ILE A 12 -13.26 28.71 -11.53
N VAL A 13 -13.84 28.65 -12.73
CA VAL A 13 -14.20 29.85 -13.51
C VAL A 13 -15.25 30.67 -12.78
N VAL A 14 -16.29 30.04 -12.21
CA VAL A 14 -17.33 30.74 -11.44
C VAL A 14 -16.72 31.43 -10.22
N LEU A 15 -15.85 30.76 -9.48
CA LEU A 15 -15.17 31.35 -8.31
C LEU A 15 -14.26 32.53 -8.70
N ALA A 16 -13.55 32.43 -9.83
CA ALA A 16 -12.70 33.51 -10.34
C ALA A 16 -13.53 34.72 -10.78
N VAL A 17 -14.67 34.51 -11.46
CA VAL A 17 -15.58 35.59 -11.87
C VAL A 17 -16.20 36.28 -10.66
N VAL A 18 -16.62 35.52 -9.63
CA VAL A 18 -17.16 36.09 -8.38
C VAL A 18 -16.10 36.94 -7.67
N ALA A 19 -14.86 36.45 -7.59
CA ALA A 19 -13.75 37.19 -6.99
C ALA A 19 -13.44 38.50 -7.75
N LEU A 20 -13.45 38.47 -9.08
CA LEU A 20 -13.23 39.65 -9.93
C LEU A 20 -14.38 40.66 -9.83
N ALA A 21 -15.63 40.20 -9.83
CA ALA A 21 -16.80 41.06 -9.66
C ALA A 21 -16.80 41.75 -8.30
N PHE A 22 -16.41 41.02 -7.24
CA PHE A 22 -16.27 41.58 -5.90
C PHE A 22 -15.13 42.62 -5.85
N ALA A 23 -13.97 42.33 -6.42
CA ALA A 23 -12.85 43.27 -6.49
C ALA A 23 -13.17 44.53 -7.31
N ALA A 24 -14.00 44.42 -8.35
CA ALA A 24 -14.48 45.56 -9.13
C ALA A 24 -15.50 46.40 -8.35
N SER A 25 -16.38 45.76 -7.57
CA SER A 25 -17.33 46.44 -6.68
C SER A 25 -16.62 47.23 -5.57
N CYS A 26 -15.62 46.61 -4.93
CA CYS A 26 -14.77 47.29 -3.94
C CYS A 26 -13.99 48.47 -4.53
N ARG A 27 -13.57 48.40 -5.81
CA ARG A 27 -12.89 49.51 -6.49
C ARG A 27 -13.83 50.67 -6.83
N ARG A 28 -15.09 50.41 -7.21
CA ARG A 28 -16.07 51.46 -7.50
C ARG A 28 -16.54 52.20 -6.24
N GLY A 29 -16.55 51.53 -5.08
CA GLY A 29 -16.87 52.17 -3.80
C GLY A 29 -15.81 53.15 -3.28
N ALA A 30 -14.60 53.17 -3.85
CA ALA A 30 -13.48 54.01 -3.40
C ALA A 30 -13.29 55.29 -4.25
N GLY A 31 -14.09 55.50 -5.30
CA GLY A 31 -13.95 56.62 -6.23
C GLY A 31 -15.21 57.45 -6.36
N THR A 32 -15.55 58.24 -5.34
CA THR A 32 -16.36 59.48 -5.42
C THR A 32 -16.51 60.04 -4.02
N GLU A 33 -15.74 61.07 -3.67
CA GLU A 33 -16.16 62.12 -2.72
C GLU A 33 -15.12 63.26 -2.72
N HIS A 34 -15.39 64.30 -3.53
CA HIS A 34 -14.94 65.65 -3.24
C HIS A 34 -16.12 66.45 -2.67
N ALA A 35 -15.83 67.11 -1.55
CA ALA A 35 -16.50 68.27 -0.95
C ALA A 35 -17.88 68.09 -0.28
N GLY A 36 -17.83 68.07 1.06
CA GLY A 36 -18.58 69.04 1.87
C GLY A 36 -19.93 68.59 2.45
N TRP A 37 -19.90 68.02 3.66
CA TRP A 37 -20.69 68.45 4.85
C TRP A 37 -20.63 67.38 5.94
N GLN A 38 -20.49 67.82 7.20
CA GLN A 38 -20.43 66.95 8.38
C GLN A 38 -21.77 66.24 8.65
N ARG A 39 -21.71 64.94 8.94
CA ARG A 39 -22.72 64.23 9.74
C ARG A 39 -22.06 63.06 10.50
N PRO A 40 -22.38 62.83 11.79
CA PRO A 40 -21.73 61.80 12.58
C PRO A 40 -22.41 60.45 12.34
N GLY A 41 -21.64 59.44 11.91
CA GLY A 41 -22.14 58.07 11.80
C GLY A 41 -21.45 57.26 10.70
N SER A 42 -20.18 56.90 10.89
CA SER A 42 -19.49 55.99 9.95
C SER A 42 -18.49 55.07 10.64
N SER A 43 -18.88 54.44 11.76
CA SER A 43 -18.08 53.36 12.37
C SER A 43 -18.49 51.95 11.88
N THR A 44 -19.51 51.83 11.02
CA THR A 44 -20.09 50.53 10.63
C THR A 44 -19.69 50.04 9.23
N ARG A 45 -19.19 50.92 8.34
CA ARG A 45 -18.77 50.52 6.98
C ARG A 45 -17.37 49.92 6.91
N GLY A 46 -16.43 50.39 7.74
CA GLY A 46 -15.06 49.85 7.78
C GLY A 46 -14.98 48.44 8.37
N THR A 47 -15.85 48.13 9.32
CA THR A 47 -15.92 46.85 10.03
C THR A 47 -16.51 45.72 9.18
N LEU A 48 -17.49 46.02 8.30
CA LEU A 48 -18.08 45.01 7.41
C LEU A 48 -17.14 44.61 6.26
N ALA A 49 -16.38 45.56 5.71
CA ALA A 49 -15.37 45.27 4.69
C ALA A 49 -14.20 44.44 5.25
N ALA A 50 -13.77 44.75 6.48
CA ALA A 50 -12.73 43.99 7.18
C ALA A 50 -13.20 42.57 7.56
N ALA A 51 -14.45 42.41 8.00
CA ALA A 51 -15.03 41.11 8.34
C ALA A 51 -15.17 40.18 7.12
N GLY A 52 -15.61 40.71 5.97
CA GLY A 52 -15.70 39.94 4.72
C GLY A 52 -14.33 39.54 4.17
N ALA A 53 -13.33 40.42 4.26
CA ALA A 53 -11.97 40.11 3.83
C ALA A 53 -11.31 39.00 4.68
N LEU A 54 -11.58 38.98 5.99
CA LEU A 54 -11.08 37.94 6.90
C LEU A 54 -11.68 36.56 6.57
N GLN A 55 -12.97 36.50 6.25
CA GLN A 55 -13.65 35.25 5.91
C GLN A 55 -13.16 34.66 4.58
N VAL A 56 -12.91 35.50 3.58
CA VAL A 56 -12.37 35.08 2.28
C VAL A 56 -10.92 34.62 2.42
N ALA A 57 -10.10 35.32 3.21
CA ALA A 57 -8.71 34.92 3.47
C ALA A 57 -8.63 33.60 4.25
N ALA A 58 -9.51 33.38 5.24
CA ALA A 58 -9.58 32.14 5.99
C ALA A 58 -10.01 30.95 5.11
N PHE A 59 -11.00 31.16 4.23
CA PHE A 59 -11.43 30.13 3.29
C PHE A 59 -10.35 29.82 2.24
N ALA A 60 -9.67 30.85 1.71
CA ALA A 60 -8.56 30.66 0.78
C ALA A 60 -7.38 29.93 1.45
N ALA A 61 -7.05 30.25 2.70
CA ALA A 61 -6.03 29.56 3.48
C ALA A 61 -6.41 28.10 3.76
N LEU A 62 -7.69 27.83 4.07
CA LEU A 62 -8.20 26.46 4.25
C LEU A 62 -8.16 25.66 2.93
N ALA A 63 -8.57 26.28 1.82
CA ALA A 63 -8.53 25.66 0.50
C ALA A 63 -7.09 25.41 0.04
N CYS A 64 -6.19 26.37 0.21
CA CYS A 64 -4.75 26.19 -0.03
C CYS A 64 -4.16 25.13 0.90
N GLY A 65 -4.55 25.08 2.17
CA GLY A 65 -4.12 24.06 3.13
C GLY A 65 -4.59 22.66 2.71
N LEU A 66 -5.83 22.51 2.26
CA LEU A 66 -6.39 21.25 1.76
C LEU A 66 -5.76 20.83 0.43
N LEU A 67 -5.44 21.78 -0.46
CA LEU A 67 -4.75 21.54 -1.73
C LEU A 67 -3.28 21.18 -1.50
N ALA A 68 -2.59 21.86 -0.59
CA ALA A 68 -1.22 21.56 -0.18
C ALA A 68 -1.14 20.22 0.56
N ALA A 69 -2.11 19.89 1.41
CA ALA A 69 -2.23 18.58 2.03
C ALA A 69 -2.50 17.48 0.99
N ARG A 70 -3.26 17.76 -0.07
CA ARG A 70 -3.42 16.83 -1.20
C ARG A 70 -2.15 16.70 -2.05
N ALA A 71 -1.39 17.78 -2.23
CA ALA A 71 -0.13 17.77 -2.98
C ALA A 71 0.99 17.07 -2.20
N ALA A 72 1.05 17.22 -0.88
CA ALA A 72 2.03 16.56 -0.01
C ALA A 72 1.80 15.04 0.16
N VAL A 73 0.66 14.52 -0.31
CA VAL A 73 0.33 13.08 -0.33
C VAL A 73 0.39 12.51 -1.76
N ALA A 74 0.98 13.24 -2.70
CA ALA A 74 1.60 12.61 -3.85
C ALA A 74 2.88 11.92 -3.34
N GLY A 75 2.76 10.66 -2.91
CA GLY A 75 3.93 9.83 -2.67
C GLY A 75 4.71 9.76 -3.97
N ASP A 76 5.84 10.47 -4.02
CA ASP A 76 6.67 10.55 -5.21
C ASP A 76 7.03 9.12 -5.66
N LEU A 77 6.93 8.89 -6.97
CA LEU A 77 7.40 7.64 -7.55
C LEU A 77 8.88 7.47 -7.20
N PRO A 78 9.32 6.26 -6.84
CA PRO A 78 10.70 6.05 -6.50
C PRO A 78 11.54 6.14 -7.78
N ALA A 79 12.83 6.45 -7.63
CA ALA A 79 13.72 6.52 -8.78
C ALA A 79 13.70 5.19 -9.56
N CYS A 80 13.56 5.30 -10.89
CA CYS A 80 13.63 4.15 -11.78
C CYS A 80 15.06 3.61 -11.84
N LEU A 81 15.18 2.31 -11.58
CA LEU A 81 16.47 1.62 -11.60
C LEU A 81 16.72 1.03 -12.98
N ARG A 82 17.78 1.50 -13.64
CA ARG A 82 18.18 0.97 -14.95
C ARG A 82 18.98 -0.31 -14.75
N ARG A 83 18.71 -1.30 -15.60
CA ARG A 83 19.46 -2.56 -15.64
C ARG A 83 20.03 -2.82 -17.02
N ALA A 84 21.20 -3.44 -17.10
CA ALA A 84 21.63 -4.09 -18.33
C ALA A 84 20.74 -5.32 -18.60
N ALA A 85 20.58 -5.70 -19.87
CA ALA A 85 19.69 -6.80 -20.27
C ALA A 85 19.99 -8.13 -19.52
N GLU A 86 21.27 -8.39 -19.27
CA GLU A 86 21.76 -9.60 -18.60
C GLU A 86 21.75 -9.52 -17.06
N GLN A 87 21.54 -8.35 -16.48
CA GLN A 87 21.59 -8.16 -15.03
C GLN A 87 20.28 -8.62 -14.38
N ALA A 88 20.37 -9.36 -13.26
CA ALA A 88 19.20 -9.75 -12.51
C ALA A 88 18.60 -8.54 -11.76
N PRO A 89 17.26 -8.41 -11.69
CA PRO A 89 16.62 -7.34 -10.91
C PRO A 89 17.11 -7.26 -9.46
N ARG A 90 17.39 -8.42 -8.86
CA ARG A 90 18.00 -8.54 -7.54
C ARG A 90 19.30 -7.75 -7.42
N ASP A 91 20.22 -7.92 -8.36
CA ASP A 91 21.56 -7.33 -8.24
C ASP A 91 21.51 -5.80 -8.33
N VAL A 92 20.59 -5.29 -9.15
CA VAL A 92 20.33 -3.85 -9.29
C VAL A 92 19.76 -3.26 -7.99
N LEU A 93 18.75 -3.90 -7.41
CA LEU A 93 18.12 -3.42 -6.18
C LEU A 93 19.04 -3.55 -4.97
N LEU A 94 19.78 -4.65 -4.86
CA LEU A 94 20.72 -4.81 -3.74
C LEU A 94 21.89 -3.83 -3.82
N ALA A 95 22.27 -3.34 -5.01
CA ALA A 95 23.31 -2.32 -5.16
C ALA A 95 22.87 -0.96 -4.58
N VAL A 96 21.59 -0.59 -4.74
CA VAL A 96 21.06 0.68 -4.21
C VAL A 96 20.63 0.60 -2.74
N ARG A 97 20.49 -0.61 -2.19
CA ARG A 97 20.13 -0.88 -0.78
C ARG A 97 18.89 -0.08 -0.33
N PRO A 98 17.73 -0.31 -0.95
CA PRO A 98 16.49 0.37 -0.56
C PRO A 98 16.12 0.02 0.88
N SER A 99 15.26 0.82 1.51
CA SER A 99 14.63 0.42 2.76
C SER A 99 13.78 -0.83 2.56
N ASP A 100 13.52 -1.58 3.64
CA ASP A 100 12.61 -2.73 3.59
C ASP A 100 11.20 -2.32 3.12
N GLU A 101 10.75 -1.11 3.47
CA GLU A 101 9.48 -0.55 3.00
C GLU A 101 9.47 -0.31 1.50
N GLU A 102 10.49 0.35 0.94
CA GLU A 102 10.56 0.57 -0.49
C GLU A 102 10.69 -0.76 -1.26
N LEU A 103 11.50 -1.70 -0.75
CA LEU A 103 11.66 -3.01 -1.38
C LEU A 103 10.35 -3.79 -1.40
N LEU A 104 9.64 -3.82 -0.28
CA LEU A 104 8.33 -4.47 -0.19
C LEU A 104 7.29 -3.75 -1.05
N ALA A 105 7.28 -2.42 -1.09
CA ALA A 105 6.37 -1.64 -1.94
C ALA A 105 6.60 -1.90 -3.43
N ARG A 106 7.87 -1.96 -3.87
CA ARG A 106 8.22 -2.36 -5.24
C ARG A 106 7.70 -3.74 -5.57
N LEU A 107 7.87 -4.71 -4.65
CA LEU A 107 7.38 -6.07 -4.82
C LEU A 107 5.85 -6.06 -4.98
N VAL A 108 5.15 -5.41 -4.04
CA VAL A 108 3.68 -5.33 -4.03
C VAL A 108 3.16 -4.69 -5.31
N TYR A 109 3.78 -3.60 -5.77
CA TYR A 109 3.41 -2.93 -7.01
C TYR A 109 3.50 -3.88 -8.22
N ALA A 110 4.65 -4.54 -8.40
CA ALA A 110 4.88 -5.44 -9.53
C ALA A 110 3.99 -6.69 -9.50
N GLU A 111 3.84 -7.31 -8.32
CA GLU A 111 2.99 -8.48 -8.14
C GLU A 111 1.51 -8.13 -8.34
N ALA A 112 1.04 -6.99 -7.82
CA ALA A 112 -0.34 -6.54 -8.01
C ALA A 112 -0.66 -6.30 -9.49
N ARG A 113 0.26 -5.69 -10.25
CA ARG A 113 0.15 -5.59 -11.71
C ARG A 113 0.03 -6.95 -12.38
N SER A 114 0.79 -7.93 -11.92
CA SER A 114 0.76 -9.28 -12.47
C SER A 114 -0.58 -9.99 -12.29
N THR A 115 -1.39 -9.57 -11.31
CA THR A 115 -2.72 -10.14 -11.05
C THR A 115 -3.80 -9.63 -12.01
N GLY A 116 -3.56 -8.50 -12.68
CA GLY A 116 -4.57 -7.76 -13.45
C GLY A 116 -5.50 -6.87 -12.61
N PHE A 117 -5.20 -6.67 -11.32
CA PHE A 117 -6.00 -5.89 -10.37
C PHE A 117 -5.15 -4.90 -9.56
N ALA A 118 -4.24 -4.19 -10.22
CA ALA A 118 -3.32 -3.25 -9.57
C ALA A 118 -4.00 -2.08 -8.85
N ASP A 119 -5.24 -1.78 -9.24
CA ASP A 119 -6.10 -0.73 -8.70
C ASP A 119 -6.91 -1.16 -7.47
N ASP A 120 -6.96 -2.46 -7.15
CA ASP A 120 -7.65 -2.96 -5.96
C ASP A 120 -6.73 -2.89 -4.73
N PRO A 121 -7.02 -2.02 -3.74
CA PRO A 121 -6.20 -1.90 -2.54
C PRO A 121 -6.10 -3.22 -1.76
N ARG A 122 -7.14 -4.08 -1.82
CA ARG A 122 -7.14 -5.37 -1.13
C ARG A 122 -6.10 -6.31 -1.72
N VAL A 123 -5.85 -6.24 -3.02
CA VAL A 123 -4.81 -7.04 -3.69
C VAL A 123 -3.42 -6.61 -3.23
N ALA A 124 -3.15 -5.31 -3.17
CA ALA A 124 -1.90 -4.79 -2.63
C ALA A 124 -1.66 -5.26 -1.18
N ARG A 125 -2.68 -5.13 -0.32
CA ARG A 125 -2.66 -5.61 1.08
C ARG A 125 -2.41 -7.11 1.18
N ALA A 126 -3.10 -7.91 0.37
CA ALA A 126 -2.95 -9.36 0.34
C ALA A 126 -1.51 -9.79 0.05
N ILE A 127 -0.87 -9.16 -0.94
CA ILE A 127 0.51 -9.46 -1.33
C ILE A 127 1.48 -9.05 -0.22
N ALA A 128 1.30 -7.84 0.34
CA ALA A 128 2.14 -7.33 1.41
C ALA A 128 2.10 -8.23 2.65
N TRP A 129 0.90 -8.63 3.10
CA TRP A 129 0.75 -9.59 4.19
C TRP A 129 1.32 -10.95 3.86
N GLY A 130 1.07 -11.49 2.67
CA GLY A 130 1.62 -12.76 2.24
C GLY A 130 3.15 -12.80 2.28
N ALA A 131 3.81 -11.73 1.83
CA ALA A 131 5.26 -11.59 1.94
C ALA A 131 5.72 -11.49 3.39
N MET A 132 5.09 -10.62 4.19
CA MET A 132 5.49 -10.40 5.58
C MET A 132 5.20 -11.59 6.51
N ASN A 133 4.19 -12.41 6.20
CA ASN A 133 3.95 -13.66 6.93
C ASN A 133 5.14 -14.62 6.80
N ARG A 134 5.72 -14.71 5.60
CA ARG A 134 6.94 -15.50 5.37
C ARG A 134 8.13 -14.92 6.14
N VAL A 135 8.29 -13.59 6.14
CA VAL A 135 9.37 -12.89 6.87
C VAL A 135 9.28 -13.21 8.37
N ARG A 136 8.13 -12.95 8.99
CA ARG A 136 7.92 -13.17 10.43
C ARG A 136 8.10 -14.63 10.83
N LEU A 137 7.60 -15.55 10.00
CA LEU A 137 7.79 -16.97 10.26
C LEU A 137 9.28 -17.37 10.18
N ALA A 138 10.02 -16.81 9.22
CA ALA A 138 11.47 -17.03 9.06
C ALA A 138 12.34 -16.40 10.16
N GLU A 139 11.87 -15.35 10.80
CA GLU A 139 12.55 -14.74 11.95
C GLU A 139 12.62 -15.73 13.12
N VAL A 140 11.53 -16.45 13.39
CA VAL A 140 11.41 -17.35 14.55
C VAL A 140 11.67 -18.84 14.26
N SER A 141 11.56 -19.29 13.00
CA SER A 141 11.77 -20.69 12.61
C SER A 141 12.96 -20.82 11.67
N ALA A 142 13.92 -21.67 12.06
CA ALA A 142 15.07 -22.00 11.22
C ALA A 142 14.64 -22.76 9.96
N SER A 143 13.61 -23.60 10.05
CA SER A 143 13.07 -24.30 8.89
C SER A 143 12.39 -23.34 7.91
N ALA A 144 11.58 -22.40 8.40
CA ALA A 144 10.98 -21.35 7.58
C ALA A 144 12.04 -20.42 6.98
N ARG A 145 13.09 -20.08 7.72
CA ARG A 145 14.21 -19.26 7.21
C ARG A 145 14.93 -19.89 6.04
N ARG A 146 15.17 -21.20 6.08
CA ARG A 146 15.75 -21.94 4.95
C ARG A 146 14.82 -21.97 3.74
N ARG A 147 13.52 -22.13 3.99
CA ARG A 147 12.52 -22.23 2.92
C ARG A 147 12.27 -20.89 2.25
N TYR A 148 12.12 -19.84 3.04
CA TYR A 148 11.62 -18.55 2.57
C TYR A 148 12.69 -17.48 2.47
N GLY A 149 13.86 -17.63 3.08
CA GLY A 149 14.87 -16.57 3.18
C GLY A 149 14.79 -15.80 4.50
N SER A 150 15.78 -14.94 4.75
CA SER A 150 15.89 -14.15 5.99
C SER A 150 15.67 -12.66 5.74
N GLY A 151 14.79 -12.04 6.52
CA GLY A 151 14.39 -10.64 6.35
C GLY A 151 13.60 -10.40 5.06
N VAL A 152 13.21 -9.14 4.82
CA VAL A 152 12.41 -8.77 3.64
C VAL A 152 13.15 -9.10 2.35
N ALA A 153 14.40 -8.67 2.21
CA ALA A 153 15.19 -8.95 1.01
C ALA A 153 15.39 -10.45 0.77
N GLY A 154 15.64 -11.24 1.83
CA GLY A 154 15.74 -12.69 1.70
C GLY A 154 14.46 -13.30 1.17
N VAL A 155 13.30 -12.87 1.67
CA VAL A 155 11.99 -13.37 1.22
C VAL A 155 11.64 -12.97 -0.20
N VAL A 156 11.87 -11.71 -0.56
CA VAL A 156 11.59 -11.18 -1.90
C VAL A 156 12.41 -11.91 -2.95
N PHE A 157 13.70 -12.14 -2.67
CA PHE A 157 14.64 -12.71 -3.63
C PHE A 157 14.83 -14.22 -3.52
N GLN A 158 14.17 -14.87 -2.56
CA GLN A 158 14.20 -16.33 -2.46
C GLN A 158 13.62 -16.94 -3.75
N PRO A 159 14.31 -17.91 -4.37
CA PRO A 159 13.87 -18.49 -5.63
C PRO A 159 12.43 -19.01 -5.56
N GLN A 160 11.69 -18.85 -6.66
CA GLN A 160 10.33 -19.36 -6.86
C GLN A 160 9.21 -18.69 -6.03
N GLN A 161 9.51 -17.66 -5.26
CA GLN A 161 8.53 -17.03 -4.35
C GLN A 161 7.69 -15.93 -5.00
N PHE A 162 8.33 -15.11 -5.83
CA PHE A 162 7.77 -13.90 -6.46
C PHE A 162 8.24 -13.77 -7.92
N ASN A 163 8.09 -14.88 -8.66
CA ASN A 163 8.60 -14.99 -10.02
C ASN A 163 8.12 -13.86 -10.95
N PRO A 164 6.85 -13.37 -10.87
CA PRO A 164 6.43 -12.22 -11.66
C PRO A 164 7.34 -11.00 -11.45
N ALA A 165 7.60 -10.58 -10.21
CA ALA A 165 8.39 -9.39 -9.95
C ALA A 165 9.90 -9.56 -10.16
N VAL A 166 10.47 -10.73 -9.83
CA VAL A 166 11.95 -10.86 -9.71
C VAL A 166 12.61 -11.63 -10.86
N SER A 167 11.85 -12.34 -11.70
CA SER A 167 12.43 -13.15 -12.78
C SER A 167 12.95 -12.28 -13.92
N ARG A 168 14.18 -12.57 -14.38
CA ARG A 168 14.86 -11.81 -15.45
C ARG A 168 14.05 -11.59 -16.73
N ARG A 169 13.23 -12.58 -17.10
CA ARG A 169 12.42 -12.59 -18.33
C ARG A 169 10.96 -12.19 -18.10
N SER A 170 10.58 -11.90 -16.85
CA SER A 170 9.21 -11.49 -16.57
C SER A 170 8.96 -10.07 -17.07
N PRO A 171 7.82 -9.80 -17.73
CA PRO A 171 7.46 -8.43 -18.10
C PRO A 171 7.29 -7.52 -16.86
N PHE A 172 6.90 -8.08 -15.72
CA PHE A 172 6.70 -7.34 -14.47
C PHE A 172 8.00 -7.02 -13.72
N ALA A 173 9.15 -7.56 -14.16
CA ALA A 173 10.44 -7.18 -13.59
C ALA A 173 10.82 -5.73 -13.91
N ALA A 174 10.29 -5.16 -15.00
CA ALA A 174 10.43 -3.74 -15.29
C ALA A 174 9.63 -2.88 -14.28
N ASP A 175 8.41 -3.30 -13.95
CA ASP A 175 7.56 -2.63 -12.97
C ASP A 175 8.19 -2.63 -11.57
N PHE A 176 8.87 -3.72 -11.21
CA PHE A 176 9.59 -3.84 -9.94
C PHE A 176 10.74 -2.81 -9.81
N LEU A 177 11.43 -2.53 -10.91
CA LEU A 177 12.56 -1.59 -10.95
C LEU A 177 12.15 -0.14 -11.22
N CYS A 178 11.02 0.08 -11.88
CA CYS A 178 10.55 1.40 -12.29
C CYS A 178 9.01 1.46 -12.21
N PRO A 179 8.45 1.71 -11.00
CA PRO A 179 7.05 2.05 -10.86
C PRO A 179 6.72 3.34 -11.64
N GLN A 180 5.61 3.34 -12.38
CA GLN A 180 5.21 4.44 -13.27
C GLN A 180 3.81 4.98 -12.96
N ASP A 181 2.96 4.17 -12.33
CA ASP A 181 1.62 4.55 -11.90
C ASP A 181 1.65 5.02 -10.44
N ALA A 182 1.50 6.32 -10.22
CA ALA A 182 1.52 6.92 -8.90
C ALA A 182 0.34 6.45 -8.02
N ALA A 183 -0.81 6.14 -8.60
CA ALA A 183 -1.95 5.67 -7.81
C ALA A 183 -1.70 4.26 -7.28
N ALA A 184 -1.29 3.33 -8.14
CA ALA A 184 -0.94 1.97 -7.74
C ALA A 184 0.30 1.94 -6.82
N TRP A 185 1.28 2.84 -7.04
CA TRP A 185 2.44 2.99 -6.15
C TRP A 185 2.04 3.36 -4.73
N ARG A 186 1.14 4.33 -4.55
CA ARG A 186 0.64 4.70 -3.21
C ARG A 186 -0.03 3.53 -2.51
N LEU A 187 -0.85 2.74 -3.22
CA LEU A 187 -1.47 1.55 -2.64
C LEU A 187 -0.42 0.54 -2.18
N ALA A 188 0.66 0.37 -2.95
CA ALA A 188 1.74 -0.53 -2.62
C ALA A 188 2.55 -0.07 -1.40
N VAL A 189 2.85 1.23 -1.29
CA VAL A 189 3.52 1.82 -0.12
C VAL A 189 2.66 1.70 1.13
N GLU A 190 1.36 2.04 1.03
CA GLU A 190 0.44 1.92 2.16
C GLU A 190 0.35 0.47 2.66
N ALA A 191 0.19 -0.47 1.73
CA ALA A 191 0.14 -1.90 2.05
C ALA A 191 1.47 -2.40 2.66
N ALA A 192 2.61 -1.99 2.12
CA ALA A 192 3.93 -2.36 2.62
C ALA A 192 4.16 -1.83 4.05
N GLY A 193 3.93 -0.54 4.28
CA GLY A 193 4.08 0.08 5.59
C GLY A 193 3.14 -0.55 6.63
N MET A 194 1.90 -0.85 6.25
CA MET A 194 0.95 -1.56 7.12
C MET A 194 1.42 -2.97 7.46
N ALA A 195 1.79 -3.76 6.45
CA ALA A 195 2.26 -5.13 6.66
C ALA A 195 3.58 -5.18 7.44
N LEU A 196 4.45 -4.18 7.33
CA LEU A 196 5.70 -4.06 8.10
C LEU A 196 5.44 -3.79 9.58
N ARG A 197 4.50 -2.88 9.91
CA ARG A 197 4.09 -2.65 11.30
C ARG A 197 3.52 -3.90 11.96
N GLY A 198 2.80 -4.73 11.19
CA GLY A 198 2.40 -6.07 11.64
C GLY A 198 1.16 -6.12 12.52
N HIS A 199 0.49 -4.99 12.74
CA HIS A 199 -0.77 -4.94 13.48
C HIS A 199 -1.94 -5.44 12.62
N ASP A 200 -2.93 -6.06 13.26
CA ASP A 200 -4.22 -6.42 12.67
C ASP A 200 -4.11 -7.27 11.40
N ASN A 201 -3.19 -8.25 11.39
CA ASN A 201 -3.04 -9.17 10.27
C ASN A 201 -4.34 -9.97 10.05
N PRO A 202 -5.05 -9.78 8.92
CA PRO A 202 -6.34 -10.40 8.67
C PRO A 202 -6.24 -11.91 8.36
N LEU A 203 -5.02 -12.45 8.26
CA LEU A 203 -4.73 -13.85 7.98
C LEU A 203 -4.41 -14.66 9.25
N LEU A 204 -4.69 -14.12 10.44
CA LEU A 204 -4.61 -14.84 11.71
C LEU A 204 -5.97 -15.44 12.07
N ASP A 205 -6.11 -16.76 11.93
CA ASP A 205 -7.41 -17.44 12.01
C ASP A 205 -7.45 -18.57 13.05
N THR A 206 -6.37 -19.32 13.23
CA THR A 206 -6.33 -20.39 14.24
C THR A 206 -5.99 -19.86 15.63
N ALA A 207 -6.36 -20.64 16.67
CA ALA A 207 -5.96 -20.34 18.04
C ALA A 207 -4.42 -20.31 18.22
N TRP A 208 -3.68 -21.12 17.46
CA TRP A 208 -2.22 -21.10 17.49
C TRP A 208 -1.67 -19.80 16.90
N GLU A 209 -2.17 -19.38 15.73
CA GLU A 209 -1.73 -18.15 15.06
C GLU A 209 -2.01 -16.91 15.89
N ARG A 210 -3.23 -16.79 16.45
CA ARG A 210 -3.59 -15.68 17.34
C ARG A 210 -2.72 -15.63 18.59
N ARG A 211 -2.39 -16.78 19.18
CA ARG A 211 -1.54 -16.86 20.38
C ARG A 211 -0.10 -16.43 20.11
N HIS A 212 0.43 -16.75 18.94
CA HIS A 212 1.83 -16.48 18.60
C HIS A 212 2.02 -15.20 17.78
N GLY A 213 0.94 -14.59 17.28
CA GLY A 213 1.02 -13.43 16.38
C GLY A 213 1.64 -13.77 15.02
N LEU A 214 1.56 -15.04 14.59
CA LEU A 214 2.18 -15.54 13.36
C LEU A 214 1.10 -16.17 12.48
N SER A 215 1.05 -15.79 11.20
CA SER A 215 0.14 -16.42 10.24
C SER A 215 0.83 -17.59 9.53
N LEU A 216 0.07 -18.68 9.35
CA LEU A 216 0.47 -19.82 8.53
C LEU A 216 0.04 -19.66 7.07
N VAL A 217 -0.66 -18.57 6.71
CA VAL A 217 -0.98 -18.24 5.32
C VAL A 217 0.27 -17.67 4.64
N VAL A 218 0.97 -18.54 3.92
CA VAL A 218 2.31 -18.28 3.37
C VAL A 218 2.38 -18.53 1.87
N ASN A 219 1.33 -19.07 1.25
CA ASN A 219 1.27 -19.31 -0.18
C ASN A 219 0.06 -18.59 -0.77
N PHE A 220 0.24 -18.01 -1.96
CA PHE A 220 -0.81 -17.32 -2.68
C PHE A 220 -0.66 -17.59 -4.17
N TYR A 221 -1.79 -17.57 -4.86
CA TYR A 221 -1.88 -17.80 -6.30
C TYR A 221 -2.84 -16.79 -6.91
N TYR A 222 -2.55 -16.36 -8.14
CA TYR A 222 -3.29 -15.34 -8.85
C TYR A 222 -4.00 -15.97 -10.05
N PRO A 223 -5.27 -16.41 -9.93
CA PRO A 223 -5.94 -17.19 -10.97
C PRO A 223 -6.07 -16.48 -12.31
N ARG A 224 -6.07 -15.14 -12.28
CA ARG A 224 -6.25 -14.29 -13.45
C ARG A 224 -4.96 -13.63 -13.95
N SER A 225 -3.82 -13.98 -13.34
CA SER A 225 -2.53 -13.52 -13.84
C SER A 225 -2.30 -14.05 -15.25
N ALA A 226 -1.66 -13.25 -16.11
CA ALA A 226 -1.22 -13.69 -17.43
C ALA A 226 -0.21 -14.86 -17.36
N GLN A 227 0.41 -15.09 -16.20
CA GLN A 227 1.34 -16.21 -15.95
C GLN A 227 0.66 -17.43 -15.31
N ALA A 228 -0.64 -17.35 -15.01
CA ALA A 228 -1.41 -18.45 -14.45
C ALA A 228 -1.59 -19.56 -15.49
N ARG A 229 -1.49 -20.83 -15.04
CA ARG A 229 -1.71 -22.00 -15.91
C ARG A 229 -3.16 -22.52 -15.86
N GLY A 230 -4.02 -21.85 -15.11
CA GLY A 230 -5.39 -22.25 -14.83
C GLY A 230 -5.92 -21.59 -13.56
N PRO A 231 -7.16 -21.90 -13.16
CA PRO A 231 -7.80 -21.26 -12.01
C PRO A 231 -7.24 -21.71 -10.65
N LEU A 232 -6.61 -22.89 -10.60
CA LEU A 232 -6.04 -23.48 -9.40
C LEU A 232 -4.52 -23.40 -9.42
N ALA A 233 -3.91 -23.30 -8.23
CA ALA A 233 -2.47 -23.35 -8.12
C ALA A 233 -1.96 -24.76 -8.50
N PRO A 234 -0.81 -24.89 -9.20
CA PRO A 234 -0.27 -26.21 -9.57
C PRO A 234 0.02 -27.15 -8.38
N TRP A 235 0.20 -26.59 -7.19
CA TRP A 235 0.43 -27.31 -5.94
C TRP A 235 -0.82 -27.45 -5.07
N GLU A 236 -2.00 -27.04 -5.56
CA GLU A 236 -3.26 -27.25 -4.84
C GLU A 236 -3.53 -28.75 -4.70
N GLY A 237 -3.80 -29.20 -3.46
CA GLY A 237 -3.90 -30.62 -3.10
C GLY A 237 -2.58 -31.28 -2.69
N SER A 238 -1.46 -30.56 -2.72
CA SER A 238 -0.20 -31.07 -2.16
C SER A 238 -0.28 -31.19 -0.63
N PRO A 239 0.32 -32.23 -0.02
CA PRO A 239 0.35 -32.37 1.43
C PRO A 239 0.97 -31.16 2.13
N GLY A 240 0.42 -30.76 3.28
CA GLY A 240 0.96 -29.69 4.11
C GLY A 240 0.54 -28.27 3.71
N LEU A 241 -0.24 -28.08 2.65
CA LEU A 241 -0.87 -26.81 2.29
C LEU A 241 -2.37 -26.98 2.08
N ARG A 242 -3.17 -26.09 2.68
CA ARG A 242 -4.62 -26.08 2.55
C ARG A 242 -5.11 -24.73 2.03
N PHE A 243 -5.96 -24.75 1.00
CA PHE A 243 -6.69 -23.56 0.55
C PHE A 243 -7.64 -23.09 1.65
N ILE A 244 -7.66 -21.80 1.95
CA ILE A 244 -8.45 -21.28 3.08
C ILE A 244 -9.91 -20.96 2.75
N GLY A 245 -10.30 -21.03 1.46
CA GLY A 245 -11.63 -20.61 1.02
C GLY A 245 -11.69 -19.12 0.66
N GLU A 246 -12.91 -18.57 0.65
CA GLU A 246 -13.13 -17.13 0.54
C GLU A 246 -12.68 -16.45 1.84
N PRO A 247 -11.90 -15.36 1.78
CA PRO A 247 -11.51 -14.64 2.98
C PRO A 247 -12.72 -14.03 3.69
N GLU A 248 -12.77 -14.16 5.02
CA GLU A 248 -13.82 -13.53 5.84
C GLU A 248 -13.62 -12.02 6.00
N SER A 249 -12.37 -11.55 5.95
CA SER A 249 -12.05 -10.13 6.06
C SER A 249 -12.35 -9.37 4.77
N ALA A 250 -13.10 -8.28 4.90
CA ALA A 250 -13.37 -7.34 3.80
C ALA A 250 -12.10 -6.65 3.27
N ASP A 251 -10.99 -6.68 4.03
CA ASP A 251 -9.70 -6.11 3.63
C ASP A 251 -8.89 -7.00 2.69
N LEU A 252 -9.36 -8.23 2.48
CA LEU A 252 -8.77 -9.19 1.56
C LEU A 252 -9.63 -9.31 0.30
N PRO A 253 -9.00 -9.57 -0.87
CA PRO A 253 -9.72 -9.73 -2.12
C PRO A 253 -10.39 -11.12 -2.17
N PRO A 254 -11.45 -11.29 -2.98
CA PRO A 254 -12.07 -12.59 -3.16
C PRO A 254 -11.09 -13.61 -3.75
N ALA A 255 -11.33 -14.89 -3.52
CA ALA A 255 -10.42 -15.97 -3.96
C ALA A 255 -10.24 -16.04 -5.48
N GLY A 256 -11.22 -15.52 -6.25
CA GLY A 256 -11.11 -15.37 -7.70
C GLY A 256 -10.03 -14.37 -8.16
N ARG A 257 -9.54 -13.49 -7.27
CA ARG A 257 -8.42 -12.56 -7.54
C ARG A 257 -7.11 -13.07 -6.92
N VAL A 258 -7.15 -13.45 -5.64
CA VAL A 258 -6.00 -14.02 -4.92
C VAL A 258 -6.47 -15.20 -4.09
N ARG A 259 -5.95 -16.40 -4.40
CA ARG A 259 -6.17 -17.60 -3.59
C ARG A 259 -5.11 -17.67 -2.52
N PHE A 260 -5.51 -17.94 -1.28
CA PHE A 260 -4.61 -18.04 -0.14
C PHE A 260 -4.52 -19.48 0.36
N TYR A 261 -3.31 -19.90 0.68
CA TYR A 261 -3.01 -21.24 1.17
C TYR A 261 -2.19 -21.15 2.44
N ARG A 262 -2.59 -21.96 3.42
CA ARG A 262 -1.95 -22.04 4.71
C ARG A 262 -1.23 -23.34 4.91
N LEU A 263 -0.17 -23.33 5.73
CA LEU A 263 0.41 -24.55 6.25
C LEU A 263 -0.63 -25.28 7.12
N GLU A 264 -0.75 -26.59 6.94
CA GLU A 264 -1.65 -27.42 7.77
C GLU A 264 -1.19 -27.51 9.22
N GLN A 265 0.13 -27.41 9.43
CA GLN A 265 0.77 -27.43 10.74
C GLN A 265 1.82 -26.31 10.81
N PRO A 266 2.08 -25.74 12.00
CA PRO A 266 3.24 -24.87 12.19
C PRO A 266 4.54 -25.57 11.81
N PRO A 267 5.59 -24.82 11.43
CA PRO A 267 6.93 -25.38 11.29
C PRO A 267 7.32 -26.25 12.49
N ALA A 268 7.88 -27.43 12.24
CA ALA A 268 8.12 -28.45 13.27
C ALA A 268 9.02 -27.95 14.41
N ASP A 269 9.92 -27.00 14.12
CA ASP A 269 10.80 -26.35 15.09
C ASP A 269 10.10 -25.29 15.96
N LEU A 270 8.85 -24.93 15.65
CA LEU A 270 7.98 -24.07 16.47
C LEU A 270 6.92 -24.86 17.23
N VAL A 271 6.65 -26.10 16.83
CA VAL A 271 5.83 -27.00 17.64
C VAL A 271 6.69 -27.37 18.86
N PRO A 272 6.21 -27.16 20.10
CA PRO A 272 6.92 -27.66 21.26
C PRO A 272 7.00 -29.18 21.11
N ALA A 273 8.15 -29.69 20.67
CA ALA A 273 8.44 -31.11 20.75
C ALA A 273 8.18 -31.51 22.20
N ALA A 274 7.47 -32.62 22.40
CA ALA A 274 7.68 -33.56 23.49
C ALA A 274 8.85 -33.12 24.39
N ARG A 275 8.57 -32.24 25.36
CA ARG A 275 9.61 -31.72 26.25
C ARG A 275 10.03 -32.93 27.07
N ARG A 276 11.15 -33.55 26.66
CA ARG A 276 11.77 -34.72 27.28
C ARG A 276 10.97 -36.01 27.08
N SER A 277 11.36 -36.82 26.09
CA SER A 277 11.56 -38.23 26.41
C SER A 277 12.64 -38.26 27.49
N SER A 278 12.23 -38.28 28.76
CA SER A 278 13.14 -38.64 29.85
C SER A 278 13.80 -39.97 29.50
N PRO A 279 15.11 -40.15 29.73
CA PRO A 279 15.69 -41.48 29.66
C PRO A 279 14.91 -42.39 30.62
N PRO A 280 14.66 -43.66 30.27
CA PRO A 280 14.08 -44.59 31.22
C PRO A 280 14.97 -44.61 32.48
N PRO A 281 14.39 -44.75 33.69
CA PRO A 281 15.18 -44.83 34.90
C PRO A 281 16.20 -45.95 34.72
N ALA A 282 17.48 -45.63 34.94
CA ALA A 282 18.52 -46.62 35.00
C ALA A 282 18.14 -47.61 36.11
N GLY A 283 17.69 -48.80 35.72
CA GLY A 283 17.43 -49.90 36.63
C GLY A 283 18.74 -50.31 37.27
N GLY A 284 18.98 -49.83 38.48
CA GLY A 284 20.03 -50.34 39.37
C GLY A 284 19.59 -51.68 39.94
N ARG A 285 20.39 -52.70 39.65
CA ARG A 285 20.42 -53.97 40.38
C ARG A 285 21.06 -53.78 41.75
#